data_AF-A0A2K1FR52-F1
#
_entry.id   AF-A0A2K1FR52-F1
#
_cell.length_a   1.000
_cell.length_b   1.000
_cell.length_c   1.000
_cell.angle_alpha   90.00
_cell.angle_beta   90.00
_cell.angle_gamma   90.00
#
_symmetry.space_group_name_H-M   'P 1'
#
loop_
_entity.id
_entity.type
_entity.pdbx_description
1 polymer ?
#
loop_
_entity_poly.entity_id
_entity_poly.type
_entity_poly.pdbx_seq_one_letter_code
_entity_poly.pdbx_strand_id
1 'polypeptide(L)'
;MLDVFNQDAFSVRSLTDAINKIKFVPGRIGQLGIFAESSVPTTMIMVEEKNGVLSLVKPSPRGAAGQTIDKGKRVARPFVVPHFEINDAVMAEEVQNVRAWGTESQLETVQGKVAERMAIHSQSMAATEEYARIGAIKGIVTYADGSTLNLFAAFEVGQEAVVDFDLDNANPASGVLRKKCAAVARTIAKNLDGVPYTGIHSFCGDAFFDDLLAHPEVVESYKGTPMAQVLREGYVLPNGDKIYGAFEFGGIVWENYRGAVGETPFIGADDCHIFPQGAPGLFRTVYAPADYEETVNTMGQRLYAKQFPMPNGKGRNIDVQMNALQYCTRPKSLIKGKRT
;
A
#
# COMPACT_ATOMS: atom_id res chain seq x y z
N MET A 1 61.76 5.49 -34.13
CA MET A 1 60.50 5.37 -34.90
C MET A 1 60.18 3.89 -34.98
N LEU A 2 59.19 3.46 -34.19
CA LEU A 2 58.68 2.09 -34.14
C LEU A 2 57.25 2.16 -33.58
N ASP A 3 56.40 1.35 -34.19
CA ASP A 3 54.97 1.47 -34.37
C ASP A 3 54.17 1.09 -33.11
N VAL A 4 53.46 2.07 -32.54
CA VAL A 4 52.52 1.93 -31.39
C VAL A 4 51.08 1.66 -31.86
N PHE A 5 50.83 1.52 -33.17
CA PHE A 5 49.48 1.31 -33.71
C PHE A 5 49.08 -0.14 -33.93
N ASN A 6 49.86 -1.14 -33.48
CA ASN A 6 49.59 -2.53 -33.82
C ASN A 6 49.76 -3.55 -32.67
N GLN A 7 49.23 -3.25 -31.49
CA GLN A 7 48.71 -4.26 -30.54
C GLN A 7 48.24 -3.58 -29.26
N ASP A 8 46.94 -3.27 -29.18
CA ASP A 8 46.26 -3.40 -27.90
C ASP A 8 45.02 -4.26 -28.08
N ALA A 9 45.12 -5.43 -27.46
CA ALA A 9 44.21 -6.54 -27.57
C ALA A 9 43.14 -6.42 -26.49
N PHE A 10 42.25 -5.43 -26.59
CA PHE A 10 40.96 -5.46 -25.90
C PHE A 10 39.88 -4.91 -26.82
N SER A 11 39.45 -5.78 -27.72
CA SER A 11 38.22 -5.61 -28.48
C SER A 11 37.04 -5.39 -27.53
N VAL A 12 36.32 -4.31 -27.82
CA VAL A 12 34.98 -3.94 -27.38
C VAL A 12 34.11 -5.18 -27.15
N ARG A 13 34.05 -5.65 -25.90
CA ARG A 13 32.95 -6.49 -25.41
C ARG A 13 31.87 -5.54 -24.96
N SER A 14 30.70 -5.63 -25.59
CA SER A 14 29.57 -4.80 -25.24
C SER A 14 29.31 -4.93 -23.74
N LEU A 15 29.32 -3.80 -23.04
CA LEU A 15 28.92 -3.66 -21.64
C LEU A 15 27.39 -3.81 -21.51
N THR A 16 26.84 -4.88 -22.08
CA THR A 16 25.40 -5.20 -22.07
C THR A 16 25.01 -6.02 -20.83
N ASP A 17 25.99 -6.39 -19.98
CA ASP A 17 25.78 -7.02 -18.67
C ASP A 17 26.00 -6.04 -17.51
N ALA A 18 25.67 -4.77 -17.70
CA ALA A 18 25.41 -3.87 -16.57
C ALA A 18 24.09 -4.33 -15.91
N ILE A 19 24.12 -5.48 -15.23
CA ILE A 19 22.98 -6.12 -14.56
C ILE A 19 22.46 -5.14 -13.52
N ASN A 20 21.47 -4.35 -13.94
CA ASN A 20 20.74 -3.45 -13.08
C ASN A 20 19.91 -4.36 -12.16
N LYS A 21 20.42 -4.63 -10.95
CA LYS A 21 19.65 -5.31 -9.89
C LYS A 21 18.58 -4.33 -9.41
N ILE A 22 17.57 -4.09 -10.24
CA ILE A 22 16.43 -3.26 -9.90
C ILE A 22 15.74 -3.95 -8.72
N LYS A 23 15.85 -3.35 -7.55
CA LYS A 23 15.13 -3.84 -6.37
C LYS A 23 13.64 -3.71 -6.65
N PHE A 24 12.89 -4.76 -6.34
CA PHE A 24 11.45 -4.72 -6.49
C PHE A 24 10.86 -3.61 -5.62
N VAL A 25 10.17 -2.66 -6.25
CA VAL A 25 9.41 -1.60 -5.55
C VAL A 25 7.97 -2.08 -5.43
N PRO A 26 7.46 -2.35 -4.22
CA PRO A 26 6.05 -2.66 -4.00
C PRO A 26 5.16 -1.52 -4.54
N GLY A 27 3.99 -1.85 -5.10
CA GLY A 27 3.09 -0.85 -5.67
C GLY A 27 1.73 -1.41 -6.07
N ARG A 28 1.34 -2.53 -5.45
CA ARG A 28 0.13 -3.27 -5.80
C ARG A 28 -1.12 -2.55 -5.32
N ILE A 29 -1.08 -1.94 -4.14
CA ILE A 29 -2.20 -1.13 -3.64
C ILE A 29 -2.40 0.09 -4.51
N GLY A 30 -1.30 0.72 -4.97
CA GLY A 30 -1.36 1.75 -6.00
C GLY A 30 -2.08 1.28 -7.28
N GLN A 31 -1.78 0.07 -7.77
CA GLN A 31 -2.45 -0.52 -8.94
C GLN A 31 -3.93 -0.80 -8.71
N LEU A 32 -4.32 -1.21 -7.49
CA LEU A 32 -5.73 -1.47 -7.16
C LEU A 32 -6.58 -0.19 -7.12
N GLY A 33 -5.97 0.99 -6.99
CA GLY A 33 -6.67 2.27 -7.03
C GLY A 33 -7.71 2.47 -5.91
N ILE A 34 -7.59 1.74 -4.80
CA ILE A 34 -8.58 1.78 -3.70
C ILE A 34 -8.45 3.02 -2.81
N PHE A 35 -7.29 3.70 -2.83
CA PHE A 35 -7.06 4.92 -2.06
C PHE A 35 -7.49 6.14 -2.87
N ALA A 36 -8.50 6.86 -2.38
CA ALA A 36 -8.88 8.14 -2.95
C ALA A 36 -7.88 9.23 -2.52
N GLU A 37 -7.21 9.82 -3.50
CA GLU A 37 -6.19 10.84 -3.25
C GLU A 37 -6.83 12.23 -3.15
N SER A 38 -6.35 13.05 -2.21
CA SER A 38 -6.78 14.43 -2.04
C SER A 38 -5.62 15.29 -1.53
N SER A 39 -5.63 16.57 -1.87
CA SER A 39 -4.63 17.53 -1.43
C SER A 39 -5.25 18.54 -0.47
N VAL A 40 -4.49 18.92 0.54
CA VAL A 40 -4.87 19.96 1.51
C VAL A 40 -3.78 21.01 1.62
N PRO A 41 -4.10 22.27 1.99
CA PRO A 41 -3.10 23.30 2.21
C PRO A 41 -2.56 23.34 3.66
N THR A 42 -3.02 22.43 4.52
CA THR A 42 -2.69 22.36 5.94
C THR A 42 -1.85 21.13 6.26
N THR A 43 -1.13 21.15 7.38
CA THR A 43 -0.34 20.00 7.89
C THR A 43 -1.17 19.02 8.72
N MET A 44 -2.43 19.35 9.00
CA MET A 44 -3.38 18.51 9.69
C MET A 44 -4.73 18.51 8.98
N ILE A 45 -5.47 17.42 9.14
CA ILE A 45 -6.85 17.29 8.67
C ILE A 45 -7.79 17.02 9.83
N MET A 46 -9.04 17.44 9.67
CA MET A 46 -10.14 17.07 10.56
C MET A 46 -11.04 16.10 9.81
N VAL A 47 -11.18 14.88 10.33
CA VAL A 47 -12.12 13.90 9.81
C VAL A 47 -13.42 14.02 10.59
N GLU A 48 -14.49 14.44 9.92
CA GLU A 48 -15.83 14.48 10.50
C GLU A 48 -16.56 13.14 10.31
N GLU A 49 -16.98 12.55 11.41
CA GLU A 49 -17.89 11.41 11.45
C GLU A 49 -19.30 11.91 11.74
N LYS A 50 -20.27 11.51 10.91
CA LYS A 50 -21.69 11.80 11.11
C LYS A 50 -22.48 10.50 11.17
N ASN A 51 -22.99 10.16 12.34
CA ASN A 51 -23.81 8.98 12.52
C ASN A 51 -25.26 9.24 12.09
N GLY A 52 -25.80 8.40 11.22
CA GLY A 52 -27.21 8.39 10.86
C GLY A 52 -28.04 7.72 11.95
N VAL A 53 -29.24 8.24 12.23
CA VAL A 53 -30.19 7.60 13.14
C VAL A 53 -31.22 6.86 12.30
N LEU A 54 -31.21 5.52 12.36
CA LEU A 54 -32.28 4.69 11.80
C LEU A 54 -33.25 4.32 12.94
N SER A 55 -34.47 4.83 12.90
CA SER A 55 -35.51 4.49 13.88
C SER A 55 -36.75 3.99 13.17
N LEU A 56 -37.32 2.89 13.66
CA LEU A 56 -38.65 2.45 13.24
C LEU A 56 -39.69 3.45 13.76
N VAL A 57 -40.49 4.02 12.85
CA VAL A 57 -41.56 4.96 13.18
C VAL A 57 -42.85 4.17 13.41
N LYS A 58 -43.48 4.35 14.57
CA LYS A 58 -44.77 3.70 14.86
C LYS A 58 -45.91 4.35 14.06
N PRO A 59 -46.93 3.59 13.63
CA PRO A 59 -48.14 4.17 13.04
C PRO A 59 -48.82 5.10 14.05
N SER A 60 -49.13 6.34 13.65
CA SER A 60 -49.92 7.27 14.46
C SER A 60 -51.31 7.49 13.84
N PRO A 61 -52.38 7.67 14.66
CA PRO A 61 -53.70 8.03 14.15
C PRO A 61 -53.66 9.32 13.32
N ARG A 62 -54.51 9.41 12.29
CA ARG A 62 -54.64 10.64 11.48
C ARG A 62 -55.00 11.81 12.40
N GLY A 63 -54.12 12.80 12.51
CA GLY A 63 -54.28 13.99 13.35
C GLY A 63 -53.51 13.97 14.69
N ALA A 64 -52.84 12.86 15.04
CA ALA A 64 -51.98 12.81 16.23
C ALA A 64 -50.59 13.42 15.96
N ALA A 65 -49.94 13.90 17.03
CA ALA A 65 -48.56 14.37 16.95
C ALA A 65 -47.62 13.25 16.45
N GLY A 66 -46.75 13.58 15.49
CA GLY A 66 -45.76 12.66 14.94
C GLY A 66 -44.64 12.33 15.93
N GLN A 67 -43.87 11.28 15.61
CA GLN A 67 -42.66 10.94 16.36
C GLN A 67 -41.47 11.76 15.85
N THR A 68 -40.75 12.42 16.75
CA THR A 68 -39.49 13.10 16.42
C THR A 68 -38.34 12.10 16.46
N ILE A 69 -37.50 12.12 15.43
CA ILE A 69 -36.28 11.31 15.36
C ILE A 69 -35.10 12.20 15.80
N ASP A 70 -34.20 11.65 16.60
CA ASP A 70 -33.00 12.35 17.03
C ASP A 70 -32.12 12.76 15.85
N LYS A 71 -31.46 13.92 15.99
CA LYS A 71 -30.49 14.40 15.01
C LYS A 71 -29.17 13.69 15.23
N GLY A 72 -28.59 13.15 14.16
CA GLY A 72 -27.25 12.57 14.18
C GLY A 72 -26.21 13.57 14.70
N LYS A 73 -25.42 13.15 15.69
CA LYS A 73 -24.29 13.93 16.22
C LYS A 73 -23.11 13.87 15.25
N ARG A 74 -22.33 14.94 15.18
CA ARG A 74 -21.07 14.99 14.43
C ARG A 74 -19.90 14.98 15.43
N VAL A 75 -18.87 14.21 15.11
CA VAL A 75 -17.60 14.19 15.86
C VAL A 75 -16.49 14.50 14.88
N ALA A 76 -15.63 15.46 15.20
CA ALA A 76 -14.45 15.78 14.39
C ALA A 76 -13.20 15.25 15.10
N ARG A 77 -12.35 14.56 14.35
CA ARG A 77 -11.11 13.96 14.88
C ARG A 77 -9.90 14.50 14.11
N PRO A 78 -8.89 15.09 14.79
CA PRO A 78 -7.70 15.60 14.13
C PRO A 78 -6.73 14.47 13.77
N PHE A 79 -6.15 14.56 12.58
CA PHE A 79 -5.01 13.74 12.16
C PHE A 79 -3.88 14.65 11.66
N VAL A 80 -2.67 14.41 12.13
CA VAL A 80 -1.47 15.09 11.66
C VAL A 80 -0.92 14.33 10.44
N VAL A 81 -0.55 15.05 9.39
CA VAL A 81 0.06 14.45 8.20
C VAL A 81 1.55 14.22 8.49
N PRO A 82 2.07 12.98 8.39
CA PRO A 82 3.48 12.71 8.61
C PRO A 82 4.32 13.32 7.49
N HIS A 83 5.53 13.75 7.85
CA HIS A 83 6.51 14.34 6.97
C HIS A 83 7.63 13.33 6.72
N PHE A 84 7.98 13.11 5.45
CA PHE A 84 9.08 12.25 5.03
C PHE A 84 10.05 13.07 4.17
N GLU A 85 11.32 13.05 4.51
CA GLU A 85 12.37 13.77 3.79
C GLU A 85 13.60 12.88 3.61
N ILE A 86 14.21 12.96 2.43
CA ILE A 86 15.52 12.40 2.11
C ILE A 86 16.42 13.56 1.68
N ASN A 87 17.41 13.86 2.50
CA ASN A 87 18.45 14.82 2.22
C ASN A 87 19.69 14.08 1.71
N ASP A 88 20.16 14.46 0.53
CA ASP A 88 21.36 13.90 -0.12
C ASP A 88 22.20 15.01 -0.73
N ALA A 89 23.42 14.68 -1.12
CA ALA A 89 24.37 15.61 -1.67
C ALA A 89 25.20 14.95 -2.76
N VAL A 90 25.40 15.68 -3.85
CA VAL A 90 26.30 15.30 -4.94
C VAL A 90 27.52 16.21 -4.96
N MET A 91 28.70 15.66 -4.69
CA MET A 91 29.99 16.36 -4.69
C MET A 91 30.62 16.32 -6.09
N ALA A 92 31.29 17.40 -6.49
CA ALA A 92 31.94 17.46 -7.80
C ALA A 92 33.06 16.41 -7.96
N GLU A 93 33.73 16.04 -6.87
CA GLU A 93 34.79 15.03 -6.88
C GLU A 93 34.27 13.61 -7.15
N GLU A 94 33.02 13.31 -6.80
CA GLU A 94 32.45 11.96 -7.00
C GLU A 94 32.10 11.70 -8.47
N VAL A 95 32.03 12.76 -9.28
CA VAL A 95 31.73 12.74 -10.72
C VAL A 95 33.00 12.86 -11.56
N GLN A 96 34.04 13.50 -11.01
CA GLN A 96 35.26 13.77 -11.74
C GLN A 96 35.96 12.49 -12.17
N ASN A 97 36.26 12.37 -13.47
CA ASN A 97 36.86 11.18 -14.11
C ASN A 97 36.04 9.88 -13.95
N VAL A 98 34.78 9.98 -13.52
CA VAL A 98 33.87 8.84 -13.47
C VAL A 98 33.16 8.74 -14.81
N ARG A 99 33.12 7.53 -15.36
CA ARG A 99 32.43 7.25 -16.63
C ARG A 99 30.92 7.14 -16.40
N ALA A 100 30.13 7.72 -17.30
CA ALA A 100 28.68 7.64 -17.25
C ALA A 100 28.19 6.20 -17.42
N TRP A 101 27.22 5.80 -16.59
CA TRP A 101 26.65 4.46 -16.61
C TRP A 101 26.06 4.12 -17.99
N GLY A 102 26.35 2.91 -18.50
CA GLY A 102 25.82 2.42 -19.78
C GLY A 102 26.45 3.02 -21.05
N THR A 103 27.51 3.83 -20.93
CA THR A 103 28.24 4.39 -22.07
C THR A 103 29.71 4.00 -22.08
N GLU A 104 30.32 3.86 -23.26
CA GLU A 104 31.75 3.54 -23.39
C GLU A 104 32.64 4.78 -23.46
N SER A 105 32.08 5.95 -23.79
CA SER A 105 32.87 7.14 -24.16
C SER A 105 32.47 8.44 -23.45
N GLN A 106 31.44 8.44 -22.59
CA GLN A 106 30.98 9.67 -21.93
C GLN A 106 31.37 9.69 -20.44
N LEU A 107 31.83 10.84 -19.96
CA LEU A 107 32.04 11.08 -18.54
C LEU A 107 30.69 11.39 -17.88
N GLU A 108 30.54 10.95 -16.64
CA GLU A 108 29.39 11.28 -15.80
C GLU A 108 29.32 12.78 -15.60
N THR A 109 28.11 13.31 -15.45
CA THR A 109 27.91 14.75 -15.20
C THR A 109 27.26 14.94 -13.84
N VAL A 110 27.50 16.10 -13.20
CA VAL A 110 26.86 16.40 -11.91
C VAL A 110 25.34 16.36 -12.02
N GLN A 111 24.78 16.81 -13.16
CA GLN A 111 23.34 16.73 -13.40
C GLN A 111 22.85 15.29 -13.64
N GLY A 112 23.63 14.46 -14.34
CA GLY A 112 23.33 13.03 -14.52
C GLY A 112 23.28 12.29 -13.19
N LYS A 113 24.29 12.53 -12.33
CA LYS A 113 24.35 11.93 -10.99
C LYS A 113 23.22 12.41 -10.07
N VAL A 114 22.89 13.69 -10.11
CA VAL A 114 21.74 14.25 -9.37
C VAL A 114 20.43 13.58 -9.82
N ALA A 115 20.21 13.44 -11.12
CA ALA A 115 19.01 12.79 -11.65
C ALA A 115 18.91 11.31 -11.23
N GLU A 116 20.04 10.59 -11.22
CA GLU A 116 20.11 9.21 -10.72
C GLU A 116 19.72 9.13 -9.23
N ARG A 117 20.29 9.99 -8.38
CA ARG A 117 19.96 10.04 -6.93
C ARG A 117 18.49 10.37 -6.70
N MET A 118 17.97 11.38 -7.39
CA MET A 118 16.55 11.76 -7.31
C MET A 118 15.61 10.62 -7.72
N ALA A 119 15.98 9.83 -8.73
CA ALA A 119 15.20 8.66 -9.14
C ALA A 119 15.17 7.59 -8.03
N ILE A 120 16.30 7.33 -7.36
CA ILE A 120 16.39 6.41 -6.22
C ILE A 120 15.53 6.91 -5.06
N HIS A 121 15.61 8.19 -4.72
CA HIS A 121 14.81 8.78 -3.63
C HIS A 121 13.30 8.69 -3.93
N SER A 122 12.90 8.97 -5.16
CA SER A 122 11.50 8.82 -5.60
C SER A 122 10.99 7.38 -5.45
N GLN A 123 11.81 6.38 -5.78
CA GLN A 123 11.46 4.97 -5.56
C GLN A 123 11.33 4.61 -4.08
N SER A 124 12.21 5.13 -3.23
CA SER A 124 12.13 4.95 -1.76
C SER A 124 10.88 5.59 -1.17
N MET A 125 10.49 6.79 -1.63
CA MET A 125 9.24 7.44 -1.24
C MET A 125 8.02 6.62 -1.68
N ALA A 126 8.02 6.08 -2.90
CA ALA A 126 6.94 5.20 -3.37
C ALA A 126 6.80 3.92 -2.53
N ALA A 127 7.92 3.31 -2.11
CA ALA A 127 7.89 2.16 -1.22
C ALA A 127 7.37 2.51 0.19
N THR A 128 7.74 3.67 0.72
CA THR A 128 7.26 4.20 2.00
C THR A 128 5.77 4.46 1.96
N GLU A 129 5.28 5.06 0.87
CA GLU A 129 3.88 5.31 0.63
C GLU A 129 3.07 4.01 0.60
N GLU A 130 3.53 3.00 -0.16
CA GLU A 130 2.89 1.69 -0.23
C GLU A 130 2.85 0.99 1.14
N TYR A 131 3.94 1.07 1.91
CA TYR A 131 3.99 0.50 3.26
C TYR A 131 2.97 1.16 4.20
N ALA A 132 2.83 2.49 4.14
CA ALA A 132 1.84 3.21 4.92
C ALA A 132 0.39 2.86 4.49
N ARG A 133 0.15 2.64 3.19
CA ARG A 133 -1.15 2.14 2.67
C ARG A 133 -1.50 0.76 3.22
N ILE A 134 -0.54 -0.15 3.31
CA ILE A 134 -0.74 -1.46 3.96
C ILE A 134 -1.09 -1.27 5.43
N GLY A 135 -0.36 -0.40 6.13
CA GLY A 135 -0.67 -0.04 7.51
C GLY A 135 -2.13 0.41 7.68
N ALA A 136 -2.63 1.25 6.78
CA ALA A 136 -4.02 1.70 6.80
C ALA A 136 -5.04 0.56 6.55
N ILE A 137 -4.69 -0.44 5.73
CA ILE A 137 -5.48 -1.66 5.51
C ILE A 137 -5.46 -2.58 6.74
N LYS A 138 -4.34 -2.64 7.46
CA LYS A 138 -4.24 -3.35 8.74
C LYS A 138 -4.98 -2.63 9.87
N GLY A 139 -5.24 -1.34 9.70
CA GLY A 139 -5.81 -0.45 10.70
C GLY A 139 -4.76 0.15 11.67
N ILE A 140 -3.49 -0.22 11.52
CA ILE A 140 -2.36 0.32 12.29
C ILE A 140 -1.24 0.64 11.30
N VAL A 141 -0.95 1.92 11.13
CA VAL A 141 0.15 2.39 10.29
C VAL A 141 1.41 2.41 11.15
N THR A 142 2.45 1.69 10.74
CA THR A 142 3.76 1.73 11.38
C THR A 142 4.74 2.46 10.45
N TYR A 143 5.59 3.31 11.01
CA TYR A 143 6.61 4.03 10.26
C TYR A 143 8.00 3.46 10.55
N ALA A 144 8.99 3.87 9.76
CA ALA A 144 10.35 3.33 9.84
C ALA A 144 11.06 3.61 11.18
N ASP A 145 10.65 4.66 11.89
CA ASP A 145 11.14 5.03 13.23
C ASP A 145 10.48 4.20 14.36
N GLY A 146 9.53 3.31 14.03
CA GLY A 146 8.77 2.52 14.98
C GLY A 146 7.55 3.25 15.57
N SER A 147 7.32 4.51 15.22
CA SER A 147 6.09 5.21 15.59
C SER A 147 4.89 4.58 14.88
N THR A 148 3.71 4.65 15.52
CA THR A 148 2.49 4.04 14.99
C THR A 148 1.31 4.98 15.05
N LEU A 149 0.47 4.95 14.01
CA LEU A 149 -0.86 5.54 13.99
C LEU A 149 -1.89 4.40 14.04
N ASN A 150 -2.49 4.20 15.21
CA ASN A 150 -3.55 3.22 15.40
C ASN A 150 -4.92 3.85 15.06
N LEU A 151 -5.49 3.44 13.93
CA LEU A 151 -6.78 3.96 13.45
C LEU A 151 -7.94 3.49 14.34
N PHE A 152 -7.89 2.28 14.91
CA PHE A 152 -8.92 1.81 15.83
C PHE A 152 -9.01 2.71 17.07
N ALA A 153 -7.85 3.05 17.65
CA ALA A 153 -7.78 3.97 18.78
C ALA A 153 -8.21 5.39 18.38
N ALA A 154 -7.75 5.88 17.24
CA ALA A 154 -8.09 7.23 16.76
C ALA A 154 -9.61 7.41 16.56
N PHE A 155 -10.28 6.40 16.00
CA PHE A 155 -11.73 6.39 15.78
C PHE A 155 -12.54 5.87 16.97
N GLU A 156 -11.88 5.50 18.09
CA GLU A 156 -12.52 4.94 19.30
C GLU A 156 -13.39 3.70 19.02
N VAL A 157 -12.94 2.85 18.09
CA VAL A 157 -13.61 1.60 17.74
C VAL A 157 -12.77 0.39 18.15
N GLY A 158 -13.42 -0.64 18.70
CA GLY A 158 -12.76 -1.92 18.95
C GLY A 158 -12.49 -2.66 17.64
N GLN A 159 -11.28 -3.22 17.52
CA GLN A 159 -10.96 -4.16 16.45
C GLN A 159 -11.78 -5.44 16.65
N GLU A 160 -12.30 -6.00 15.56
CA GLU A 160 -12.97 -7.31 15.59
C GLU A 160 -11.97 -8.41 15.98
N ALA A 161 -12.48 -9.47 16.61
CA ALA A 161 -11.63 -10.59 17.00
C ALA A 161 -10.94 -11.20 15.76
N VAL A 162 -9.68 -11.59 15.93
CA VAL A 162 -8.91 -12.23 14.86
C VAL A 162 -9.61 -13.52 14.44
N VAL A 163 -9.86 -13.65 13.15
CA VAL A 163 -10.54 -14.81 12.58
C VAL A 163 -9.51 -15.91 12.34
N ASP A 164 -9.63 -16.97 13.13
CA ASP A 164 -8.87 -18.19 12.94
C ASP A 164 -9.45 -18.99 11.78
N PHE A 165 -8.68 -19.22 10.72
CA PHE A 165 -9.10 -20.03 9.58
C PHE A 165 -8.88 -21.53 9.77
N ASP A 166 -8.11 -21.97 10.76
CA ASP A 166 -7.83 -23.39 11.07
C ASP A 166 -7.35 -24.16 9.83
N LEU A 167 -6.43 -23.55 9.07
CA LEU A 167 -5.96 -24.09 7.78
C LEU A 167 -4.94 -25.23 7.95
N ASP A 168 -4.34 -25.37 9.12
CA ASP A 168 -3.40 -26.44 9.47
C ASP A 168 -4.10 -27.73 9.94
N ASN A 169 -5.43 -27.71 10.07
CA ASN A 169 -6.22 -28.87 10.45
C ASN A 169 -6.16 -29.94 9.35
N ALA A 170 -5.58 -31.10 9.67
CA ALA A 170 -5.44 -32.20 8.73
C ALA A 170 -6.78 -32.84 8.32
N ASN A 171 -7.85 -32.67 9.09
CA ASN A 171 -9.17 -33.27 8.83
C ASN A 171 -10.31 -32.25 9.05
N PRO A 172 -10.37 -31.19 8.22
CA PRO A 172 -11.39 -30.16 8.38
C PRO A 172 -12.78 -30.73 8.03
N ALA A 173 -13.78 -30.44 8.86
CA ALA A 173 -15.15 -30.80 8.54
C ALA A 173 -15.66 -30.00 7.34
N SER A 174 -16.48 -30.62 6.49
CA SER A 174 -16.98 -29.96 5.27
C SER A 174 -17.85 -28.74 5.58
N GLY A 175 -17.56 -27.63 4.88
CA GLY A 175 -18.27 -26.35 4.95
C GLY A 175 -17.77 -25.40 6.04
N VAL A 176 -16.76 -25.79 6.82
CA VAL A 176 -16.21 -24.96 7.90
C VAL A 176 -15.52 -23.73 7.31
N LEU A 177 -14.68 -23.91 6.28
CA LEU A 177 -13.98 -22.79 5.66
C LEU A 177 -14.97 -21.83 4.99
N ARG A 178 -15.92 -22.37 4.21
CA ARG A 178 -16.96 -21.55 3.57
C ARG A 178 -17.79 -20.75 4.58
N LYS A 179 -18.12 -21.35 5.74
CA LYS A 179 -18.87 -20.70 6.82
C LYS A 179 -18.06 -19.57 7.47
N LYS A 180 -16.75 -19.74 7.65
CA LYS A 180 -15.84 -18.68 8.13
C LYS A 180 -15.81 -17.50 7.15
N CYS A 181 -15.62 -17.74 5.85
CA CYS A 181 -15.66 -16.69 4.84
C CYS A 181 -17.01 -15.94 4.83
N ALA A 182 -18.12 -16.67 4.93
CA ALA A 182 -19.45 -16.06 5.00
C ALA A 182 -19.65 -15.23 6.27
N ALA A 183 -19.11 -15.66 7.41
CA ALA A 183 -19.15 -14.90 8.65
C ALA A 183 -18.36 -13.59 8.51
N VAL A 184 -17.15 -13.64 7.95
CA VAL A 184 -16.33 -12.44 7.66
C VAL A 184 -17.09 -11.45 6.78
N ALA A 185 -17.66 -11.92 5.66
CA ALA A 185 -18.41 -11.06 4.75
C ALA A 185 -19.60 -10.37 5.43
N ARG A 186 -20.33 -11.11 6.29
CA ARG A 186 -21.45 -10.55 7.07
C ARG A 186 -20.97 -9.55 8.13
N THR A 187 -19.84 -9.80 8.79
CA THR A 187 -19.25 -8.85 9.76
C THR A 187 -18.83 -7.56 9.07
N ILE A 188 -18.17 -7.63 7.91
CA ILE A 188 -17.80 -6.45 7.11
C ILE A 188 -19.05 -5.68 6.70
N ALA A 189 -20.07 -6.34 6.16
CA ALA A 189 -21.32 -5.69 5.77
C ALA A 189 -22.02 -5.01 6.96
N LYS A 190 -22.02 -5.66 8.14
CA LYS A 190 -22.57 -5.10 9.38
C LYS A 190 -21.78 -3.86 9.84
N ASN A 191 -20.46 -3.90 9.77
CA ASN A 191 -19.60 -2.80 10.21
C ASN A 191 -19.58 -1.63 9.21
N LEU A 192 -19.86 -1.87 7.93
CA LEU A 192 -20.06 -0.82 6.92
C LEU A 192 -21.44 -0.17 6.98
N ASP A 193 -22.40 -0.74 7.71
CA ASP A 193 -23.73 -0.17 8.01
C ASP A 193 -24.33 0.69 6.88
N GLY A 194 -24.73 0.02 5.78
CA GLY A 194 -25.40 0.65 4.64
C GLY A 194 -24.49 1.32 3.61
N VAL A 195 -23.17 1.40 3.83
CA VAL A 195 -22.23 1.85 2.78
C VAL A 195 -22.10 0.77 1.70
N PRO A 196 -22.38 1.10 0.43
CA PRO A 196 -22.21 0.15 -0.66
C PRO A 196 -20.72 -0.15 -0.86
N TYR A 197 -20.42 -1.40 -1.21
CA TYR A 197 -19.09 -1.88 -1.56
C TYR A 197 -19.23 -2.88 -2.71
N THR A 198 -18.20 -3.03 -3.54
CA THR A 198 -18.25 -3.84 -4.77
C THR A 198 -17.73 -5.26 -4.56
N GLY A 199 -16.90 -5.48 -3.55
CA GLY A 199 -16.31 -6.78 -3.25
C GLY A 199 -15.50 -6.77 -1.96
N ILE A 200 -14.98 -7.94 -1.60
CA ILE A 200 -14.09 -8.12 -0.45
C ILE A 200 -12.77 -8.69 -0.96
N HIS A 201 -11.68 -8.10 -0.52
CA HIS A 201 -10.32 -8.50 -0.89
C HIS A 201 -9.54 -8.78 0.39
N SER A 202 -8.73 -9.83 0.36
CA SER A 202 -7.76 -10.14 1.38
C SER A 202 -6.35 -10.16 0.82
N PHE A 203 -5.43 -9.48 1.50
CA PHE A 203 -4.02 -9.73 1.31
C PHE A 203 -3.51 -10.76 2.31
N CYS A 204 -2.75 -11.73 1.82
CA CYS A 204 -2.29 -12.88 2.58
C CYS A 204 -0.77 -12.97 2.55
N GLY A 205 -0.19 -13.53 3.61
CA GLY A 205 1.17 -14.07 3.57
C GLY A 205 1.24 -15.42 2.86
N ASP A 206 2.48 -15.86 2.60
CA ASP A 206 2.77 -17.05 1.79
C ASP A 206 2.16 -18.33 2.38
N ALA A 207 2.43 -18.63 3.66
CA ALA A 207 1.97 -19.85 4.31
C ALA A 207 0.44 -19.92 4.44
N PHE A 208 -0.21 -18.79 4.75
CA PHE A 208 -1.67 -18.71 4.76
C PHE A 208 -2.26 -19.02 3.38
N PHE A 209 -1.68 -18.43 2.33
CA PHE A 209 -2.20 -18.56 0.96
C PHE A 209 -2.03 -19.97 0.41
N ASP A 210 -0.86 -20.59 0.63
CA ASP A 210 -0.57 -21.95 0.17
C ASP A 210 -1.51 -22.98 0.83
N ASP A 211 -1.70 -22.91 2.15
CA ASP A 211 -2.60 -23.82 2.85
C ASP A 211 -4.08 -23.56 2.52
N LEU A 212 -4.46 -22.30 2.27
CA LEU A 212 -5.80 -21.99 1.80
C LEU A 212 -6.06 -22.63 0.42
N LEU A 213 -5.10 -22.56 -0.50
CA LEU A 213 -5.24 -23.17 -1.82
C LEU A 213 -5.28 -24.70 -1.75
N ALA A 214 -4.49 -25.29 -0.85
CA ALA A 214 -4.45 -26.73 -0.62
C ALA A 214 -5.67 -27.28 0.14
N HIS A 215 -6.49 -26.42 0.75
CA HIS A 215 -7.62 -26.84 1.57
C HIS A 215 -8.62 -27.67 0.75
N PRO A 216 -9.11 -28.83 1.27
CA PRO A 216 -9.98 -29.74 0.51
C PRO A 216 -11.24 -29.08 -0.08
N GLU A 217 -11.88 -28.19 0.67
CA GLU A 217 -13.05 -27.42 0.17
C GLU A 217 -12.71 -26.55 -1.06
N VAL A 218 -11.50 -25.96 -1.08
CA VAL A 218 -11.06 -25.13 -2.21
C VAL A 218 -10.78 -26.04 -3.38
N VAL A 219 -9.92 -27.05 -3.21
CA VAL A 219 -9.57 -27.99 -4.28
C VAL A 219 -10.82 -28.63 -4.92
N GLU A 220 -11.75 -29.14 -4.12
CA GLU A 220 -12.98 -29.77 -4.61
C GLU A 220 -13.93 -28.77 -5.29
N SER A 221 -13.98 -27.51 -4.84
CA SER A 221 -14.82 -26.49 -5.50
C SER A 221 -14.33 -26.08 -6.89
N TYR A 222 -13.02 -26.18 -7.13
CA TYR A 222 -12.38 -25.85 -8.40
C TYR A 222 -12.35 -27.06 -9.37
N LYS A 223 -12.34 -28.28 -8.83
CA LYS A 223 -12.29 -29.53 -9.59
C LYS A 223 -13.49 -29.66 -10.54
N GLY A 224 -13.20 -29.98 -11.82
CA GLY A 224 -14.24 -30.11 -12.85
C GLY A 224 -14.78 -28.79 -13.40
N THR A 225 -14.27 -27.64 -12.95
CA THR A 225 -14.58 -26.32 -13.52
C THR A 225 -13.41 -25.79 -14.36
N PRO A 226 -13.63 -24.82 -15.27
CA PRO A 226 -12.54 -24.13 -15.97
C PRO A 226 -11.53 -23.47 -15.01
N MET A 227 -11.96 -23.14 -13.78
CA MET A 227 -11.10 -22.52 -12.77
C MET A 227 -10.03 -23.47 -12.22
N ALA A 228 -10.11 -24.79 -12.47
CA ALA A 228 -9.05 -25.74 -12.13
C ALA A 228 -7.67 -25.40 -12.74
N GLN A 229 -7.62 -24.46 -13.69
CA GLN A 229 -6.38 -23.85 -14.17
C GLN A 229 -5.63 -23.06 -13.08
N VAL A 230 -6.35 -22.35 -12.19
CA VAL A 230 -5.77 -21.59 -11.07
C VAL A 230 -5.00 -22.48 -10.08
N LEU A 231 -5.45 -23.74 -9.91
CA LEU A 231 -4.75 -24.73 -9.07
C LEU A 231 -3.43 -25.24 -9.68
N ARG A 232 -3.19 -24.96 -10.97
CA ARG A 232 -2.06 -25.52 -11.75
C ARG A 232 -1.13 -24.46 -12.30
N GLU A 233 -1.58 -23.23 -12.48
CA GLU A 233 -0.77 -22.14 -12.99
C GLU A 233 0.21 -21.62 -11.94
N GLY A 234 1.47 -21.49 -12.36
CA GLY A 234 2.52 -20.89 -11.52
C GLY A 234 2.24 -19.41 -11.26
N TYR A 235 2.58 -19.00 -10.05
CA TYR A 235 2.42 -17.68 -9.44
C TYR A 235 3.24 -16.54 -10.08
N VAL A 236 3.08 -16.34 -11.39
CA VAL A 236 3.62 -15.19 -12.12
C VAL A 236 2.58 -14.78 -13.16
N LEU A 237 1.76 -13.79 -12.84
CA LEU A 237 0.84 -13.22 -13.82
C LEU A 237 1.66 -12.63 -14.99
N PRO A 238 1.41 -13.05 -16.25
CA PRO A 238 2.17 -12.59 -17.42
C PRO A 238 2.00 -11.10 -17.75
N ASN A 239 1.21 -10.36 -16.96
CA ASN A 239 0.76 -9.00 -17.25
C ASN A 239 1.51 -7.90 -16.48
N GLY A 240 2.62 -8.22 -15.80
CA GLY A 240 3.38 -7.23 -15.02
C GLY A 240 2.76 -6.89 -13.66
N ASP A 241 1.78 -7.69 -13.21
CA ASP A 241 1.20 -7.58 -11.87
C ASP A 241 2.22 -8.00 -10.80
N LYS A 242 2.31 -7.20 -9.74
CA LYS A 242 3.32 -7.28 -8.69
C LYS A 242 2.90 -8.22 -7.54
N ILE A 243 2.27 -9.34 -7.86
CA ILE A 243 1.72 -10.31 -6.89
C ILE A 243 2.32 -11.69 -7.11
N TYR A 244 2.22 -12.57 -6.12
CA TYR A 244 2.50 -13.99 -6.33
C TYR A 244 1.28 -14.67 -6.98
N GLY A 245 0.08 -14.51 -6.42
CA GLY A 245 -1.13 -15.06 -7.02
C GLY A 245 -2.39 -14.48 -6.43
N ALA A 246 -3.52 -14.69 -7.11
CA ALA A 246 -4.83 -14.35 -6.58
C ALA A 246 -5.90 -15.34 -7.04
N PHE A 247 -6.85 -15.64 -6.17
CA PHE A 247 -8.04 -16.45 -6.49
C PHE A 247 -9.25 -16.04 -5.65
N GLU A 248 -10.44 -16.34 -6.13
CA GLU A 248 -11.68 -16.03 -5.41
C GLU A 248 -12.28 -17.26 -4.75
N PHE A 249 -12.47 -17.23 -3.43
CA PHE A 249 -13.20 -18.26 -2.71
C PHE A 249 -14.09 -17.68 -1.63
N GLY A 250 -15.33 -18.15 -1.57
CA GLY A 250 -16.29 -17.77 -0.53
C GLY A 250 -16.79 -16.32 -0.61
N GLY A 251 -16.62 -15.64 -1.75
CA GLY A 251 -16.94 -14.23 -1.97
C GLY A 251 -15.84 -13.26 -1.52
N ILE A 252 -14.61 -13.76 -1.36
CA ILE A 252 -13.41 -12.99 -1.02
C ILE A 252 -12.36 -13.29 -2.09
N VAL A 253 -11.76 -12.24 -2.64
CA VAL A 253 -10.56 -12.37 -3.47
C VAL A 253 -9.36 -12.46 -2.55
N TRP A 254 -8.68 -13.59 -2.56
CA TRP A 254 -7.46 -13.84 -1.80
C TRP A 254 -6.27 -13.55 -2.70
N GLU A 255 -5.37 -12.70 -2.24
CA GLU A 255 -4.18 -12.32 -2.99
C GLU A 255 -2.93 -12.52 -2.13
N ASN A 256 -1.96 -13.28 -2.63
CA ASN A 256 -0.66 -13.40 -2.00
C ASN A 256 0.18 -12.15 -2.34
N TYR A 257 0.45 -11.37 -1.29
CA TYR A 257 1.06 -10.06 -1.39
C TYR A 257 2.59 -10.15 -1.34
N ARG A 258 3.25 -9.79 -2.45
CA ARG A 258 4.71 -9.88 -2.63
C ARG A 258 5.52 -8.75 -1.97
N GLY A 259 4.89 -7.70 -1.45
CA GLY A 259 5.63 -6.52 -0.97
C GLY A 259 6.41 -6.78 0.32
N ALA A 260 7.68 -6.38 0.31
CA ALA A 260 8.62 -6.51 1.42
C ALA A 260 9.61 -5.33 1.40
N VAL A 261 10.20 -5.01 2.57
CA VAL A 261 11.37 -4.14 2.67
C VAL A 261 12.53 -4.95 3.21
N GLY A 262 13.54 -5.16 2.37
CA GLY A 262 14.62 -6.09 2.69
C GLY A 262 14.07 -7.52 2.73
N GLU A 263 14.31 -8.23 3.82
CA GLU A 263 13.80 -9.58 4.07
C GLU A 263 12.49 -9.59 4.87
N THR A 264 12.02 -8.41 5.32
CA THR A 264 10.80 -8.32 6.13
C THR A 264 9.57 -8.14 5.23
N PRO A 265 8.68 -9.14 5.15
CA PRO A 265 7.46 -9.02 4.36
C PRO A 265 6.50 -8.02 5.02
N PHE A 266 5.73 -7.32 4.19
CA PHE A 266 4.74 -6.38 4.68
C PHE A 266 3.55 -7.07 5.34
N ILE A 267 3.32 -8.36 5.07
CA ILE A 267 2.27 -9.19 5.70
C ILE A 267 2.96 -10.41 6.31
N GLY A 268 2.57 -10.78 7.53
CA GLY A 268 3.12 -11.98 8.19
C GLY A 268 2.74 -13.23 7.41
N ALA A 269 3.63 -14.24 7.38
CA ALA A 269 3.44 -15.45 6.57
C ALA A 269 2.10 -16.17 6.86
N ASP A 270 1.68 -16.20 8.13
CA ASP A 270 0.46 -16.86 8.60
C ASP A 270 -0.75 -15.89 8.70
N ASP A 271 -0.56 -14.61 8.39
CA ASP A 271 -1.57 -13.58 8.58
C ASP A 271 -2.30 -13.27 7.26
N CYS A 272 -3.57 -12.88 7.38
CA CYS A 272 -4.29 -12.24 6.29
C CYS A 272 -5.05 -10.99 6.78
N HIS A 273 -5.24 -10.04 5.86
CA HIS A 273 -5.93 -8.78 6.11
C HIS A 273 -7.04 -8.60 5.10
N ILE A 274 -8.27 -8.72 5.58
CA ILE A 274 -9.49 -8.74 4.78
C ILE A 274 -10.18 -7.38 4.90
N PHE A 275 -10.48 -6.77 3.76
CA PHE A 275 -11.06 -5.44 3.67
C PHE A 275 -12.07 -5.34 2.51
N PRO A 276 -13.08 -4.48 2.63
CA PRO A 276 -14.01 -4.21 1.54
C PRO A 276 -13.35 -3.29 0.49
N GLN A 277 -13.71 -3.52 -0.77
CA GLN A 277 -13.31 -2.70 -1.91
C GLN A 277 -14.52 -1.96 -2.51
N GLY A 278 -14.25 -0.85 -3.19
CA GLY A 278 -15.27 -0.03 -3.86
C GLY A 278 -16.19 0.73 -2.91
N ALA A 279 -15.92 0.72 -1.60
CA ALA A 279 -16.59 1.58 -0.63
C ALA A 279 -16.12 3.03 -0.80
N PRO A 280 -17.01 3.98 -1.18
CA PRO A 280 -16.59 5.35 -1.46
C PRO A 280 -15.94 6.03 -0.25
N GLY A 281 -14.72 6.53 -0.44
CA GLY A 281 -13.99 7.27 0.59
C GLY A 281 -13.50 6.44 1.77
N LEU A 282 -13.57 5.10 1.69
CA LEU A 282 -13.12 4.22 2.78
C LEU A 282 -11.62 4.35 3.03
N PHE A 283 -10.81 4.23 1.97
CA PHE A 283 -9.37 4.44 2.02
C PHE A 283 -9.03 5.77 1.37
N ARG A 284 -8.23 6.58 2.07
CA ARG A 284 -7.86 7.91 1.60
C ARG A 284 -6.37 8.15 1.77
N THR A 285 -5.80 8.82 0.78
CA THR A 285 -4.47 9.42 0.86
C THR A 285 -4.64 10.92 0.85
N VAL A 286 -4.04 11.60 1.81
CA VAL A 286 -4.04 13.05 1.88
C VAL A 286 -2.63 13.57 1.76
N TYR A 287 -2.40 14.47 0.80
CA TYR A 287 -1.12 15.16 0.62
C TYR A 287 -1.17 16.56 1.22
N ALA A 288 -0.15 16.88 2.02
CA ALA A 288 0.05 18.20 2.62
C ALA A 288 1.20 18.95 1.93
N PRO A 289 1.29 20.29 2.06
CA PRO A 289 2.38 21.07 1.49
C PRO A 289 3.74 20.69 2.11
N ALA A 290 4.80 20.82 1.32
CA ALA A 290 6.19 20.80 1.80
C ALA A 290 6.52 22.03 2.66
N ASP A 291 7.64 21.96 3.37
CA ASP A 291 8.14 23.02 4.24
C ASP A 291 9.03 24.06 3.52
N TYR A 292 8.93 24.15 2.19
CA TYR A 292 9.55 25.22 1.42
C TYR A 292 8.75 26.52 1.49
N GLU A 293 9.46 27.65 1.48
CA GLU A 293 8.86 28.99 1.45
C GLU A 293 7.82 29.12 0.31
N GLU A 294 8.12 28.56 -0.86
CA GLU A 294 7.22 28.58 -2.01
C GLU A 294 5.98 27.67 -1.89
N THR A 295 5.99 26.68 -0.99
CA THR A 295 4.90 25.70 -0.84
C THR A 295 3.99 25.97 0.34
N VAL A 296 4.35 26.91 1.23
CA VAL A 296 3.55 27.26 2.40
C VAL A 296 2.14 27.70 1.98
N ASN A 297 1.11 27.13 2.62
CA ASN A 297 -0.31 27.38 2.34
C ASN A 297 -0.78 27.05 0.90
N THR A 298 0.02 26.29 0.13
CA THR A 298 -0.38 25.79 -1.19
C THR A 298 -0.94 24.37 -1.07
N MET A 299 -1.68 23.91 -2.09
CA MET A 299 -2.19 22.54 -2.11
C MET A 299 -1.02 21.54 -2.14
N GLY A 300 -1.09 20.56 -1.24
CA GLY A 300 -0.12 19.47 -1.16
C GLY A 300 0.03 18.72 -2.48
N GLN A 301 1.27 18.34 -2.80
CA GLN A 301 1.62 17.49 -3.92
C GLN A 301 2.16 16.16 -3.39
N ARG A 302 2.13 15.14 -4.24
CA ARG A 302 2.61 13.81 -3.87
C ARG A 302 4.10 13.78 -3.54
N LEU A 303 4.93 14.47 -4.33
CA LEU A 303 6.37 14.48 -4.17
C LEU A 303 6.91 15.87 -4.47
N TYR A 304 7.81 16.34 -3.63
CA TYR A 304 8.57 17.56 -3.83
C TYR A 304 10.04 17.21 -3.98
N ALA A 305 10.74 17.90 -4.88
CA ALA A 305 12.17 17.74 -5.02
C ALA A 305 12.82 19.08 -5.32
N LYS A 306 13.92 19.38 -4.64
CA LYS A 306 14.66 20.62 -4.78
C LYS A 306 16.16 20.33 -4.85
N GLN A 307 16.85 21.05 -5.73
CA GLN A 307 18.30 21.04 -5.79
C GLN A 307 18.84 22.45 -5.58
N PHE A 308 19.91 22.59 -4.81
CA PHE A 308 20.53 23.89 -4.56
C PHE A 308 22.05 23.78 -4.48
N PRO A 309 22.80 24.82 -4.90
CA PRO A 309 24.26 24.80 -4.85
C PRO A 309 24.75 24.78 -3.39
N MET A 310 25.81 24.04 -3.13
CA MET A 310 26.50 24.14 -1.84
C MET A 310 27.16 25.52 -1.70
N PRO A 311 27.23 26.08 -0.47
CA PRO A 311 27.84 27.41 -0.24
C PRO A 311 29.29 27.52 -0.72
N ASN A 312 30.04 26.41 -0.73
CA ASN A 312 31.43 26.35 -1.17
C ASN A 312 31.60 26.11 -2.69
N GLY A 313 30.51 25.94 -3.45
CA GLY A 313 30.53 25.65 -4.88
C GLY A 313 31.07 24.27 -5.26
N LYS A 314 31.29 23.37 -4.30
CA LYS A 314 31.91 22.05 -4.52
C LYS A 314 30.90 20.93 -4.79
N GLY A 315 29.61 21.23 -4.85
CA GLY A 315 28.57 20.24 -5.07
C GLY A 315 27.17 20.84 -5.14
N ARG A 316 26.18 19.94 -5.22
CA ARG A 316 24.75 20.21 -5.24
C ARG A 316 24.09 19.43 -4.10
N ASN A 317 23.30 20.09 -3.28
CA ASN A 317 22.41 19.42 -2.34
C ASN A 317 21.11 19.05 -3.07
N ILE A 318 20.48 17.98 -2.58
CA ILE A 318 19.24 17.42 -3.10
C ILE A 318 18.34 17.13 -1.90
N ASP A 319 17.14 17.69 -1.93
CA ASP A 319 16.11 17.41 -0.94
C ASP A 319 14.91 16.82 -1.67
N VAL A 320 14.42 15.67 -1.21
CA VAL A 320 13.21 15.02 -1.72
C VAL A 320 12.25 14.79 -0.56
N GLN A 321 11.04 15.33 -0.67
CA GLN A 321 10.06 15.30 0.40
C GLN A 321 8.72 14.71 -0.06
N MET A 322 8.04 14.03 0.86
CA MET A 322 6.68 13.54 0.72
C MET A 322 5.93 13.75 2.03
N ASN A 323 4.78 14.43 1.97
CA ASN A 323 3.91 14.66 3.13
C ASN A 323 2.57 13.99 2.86
N ALA A 324 2.44 12.73 3.28
CA ALA A 324 1.32 11.89 2.88
C ALA A 324 0.75 11.12 4.08
N LEU A 325 -0.55 11.27 4.32
CA LEU A 325 -1.29 10.52 5.33
C LEU A 325 -2.24 9.53 4.67
N GLN A 326 -2.08 8.25 4.99
CA GLN A 326 -2.93 7.16 4.54
C GLN A 326 -3.78 6.66 5.70
N TYR A 327 -5.09 6.61 5.51
CA TYR A 327 -6.00 6.15 6.56
C TYR A 327 -7.25 5.50 6.00
N CYS A 328 -7.87 4.69 6.85
CA CYS A 328 -9.20 4.12 6.65
C CYS A 328 -10.22 4.92 7.48
N THR A 329 -11.30 5.40 6.86
CA THR A 329 -12.35 6.17 7.56
C THR A 329 -13.22 5.30 8.46
N ARG A 330 -13.24 3.98 8.23
CA ARG A 330 -14.03 3.01 9.00
C ARG A 330 -13.19 1.80 9.37
N PRO A 331 -12.23 1.93 10.30
CA PRO A 331 -11.30 0.85 10.60
C PRO A 331 -11.99 -0.41 11.14
N LYS A 332 -13.19 -0.30 11.72
CA LYS A 332 -13.98 -1.45 12.20
C LYS A 332 -14.37 -2.44 11.08
N SER A 333 -14.38 -2.04 9.82
CA SER A 333 -14.64 -2.98 8.70
C SER A 333 -13.40 -3.76 8.28
N LEU A 334 -12.24 -3.54 8.90
CA LEU A 334 -10.99 -4.25 8.62
C LEU A 334 -10.91 -5.48 9.51
N ILE A 335 -10.76 -6.65 8.90
CA ILE A 335 -10.72 -7.93 9.61
C ILE A 335 -9.32 -8.53 9.48
N LYS A 336 -8.73 -8.90 10.62
CA LYS A 336 -7.50 -9.70 10.64
C LYS A 336 -7.87 -11.17 10.69
N GLY A 337 -7.27 -11.98 9.83
CA GLY A 337 -7.30 -13.43 9.92
C GLY A 337 -5.92 -14.00 10.20
N LYS A 338 -5.90 -15.23 10.70
CA LYS A 338 -4.71 -16.03 10.96
C LYS A 338 -4.91 -17.46 10.45
N ARG A 339 -3.81 -18.11 10.08
CA ARG A 339 -3.77 -19.49 9.60
C ARG A 339 -4.19 -20.49 10.69
N THR A 340 -3.71 -20.27 11.92
CA THR A 340 -3.86 -21.14 13.10
C THR A 340 -4.20 -20.35 14.34
#